data_AF-A0AAU5DES9-F1
#
_entry.id   AF-A0AAU5DES9-F1
#
_cell.length_a   1.000
_cell.length_b   1.000
_cell.length_c   1.000
_cell.angle_alpha   90.00
_cell.angle_beta   90.00
_cell.angle_gamma   90.00
#
_symmetry.space_group_name_H-M   'P 1'
#
loop_
_entity.id
_entity.type
_entity.pdbx_description
1 polymer ?
#
loop_
_entity_poly.entity_id
_entity_poly.type
_entity_poly.pdbx_seq_one_letter_code
_entity_poly.pdbx_strand_id
1 'polypeptide(L)'
;MDMRHEVHPYVDDLFGDPPVRWATRGEFSAVGAPLPAGWRGATRGAWVDRRPDGVELPHQGWKIHVSAYTDNAEHVLAVVTGYCFFHRVTFTFLRSPALLETQKPRYASRGAGGTFMTLYPVDEPALEQCLDSLDALLSGQPGPPVVNDLRWRSGPLYVRYGAFPEPEQHCRPETDEPLLGPRRTYGALRPDVRRAAFGVPDGATVPAVLAEALADRDTAGRRTARRLDPW
;
A
#
# COMPACT_ATOMS: atom_id res chain seq x y z
N MET A 1 -25.74 37.94 28.02
CA MET A 1 -26.08 36.51 28.13
C MET A 1 -25.58 35.87 26.85
N ASP A 2 -24.62 34.96 27.00
CA ASP A 2 -23.71 34.46 25.96
C ASP A 2 -24.41 33.40 25.11
N MET A 3 -24.31 33.54 23.78
CA MET A 3 -24.95 32.71 22.77
C MET A 3 -23.99 31.56 22.44
N ARG A 4 -24.20 30.38 23.04
CA ARG A 4 -23.39 29.19 22.75
C ARG A 4 -24.20 28.13 22.01
N HIS A 5 -23.85 28.02 20.73
CA HIS A 5 -23.96 26.89 19.83
C HIS A 5 -24.43 25.57 20.43
N GLU A 6 -25.60 25.10 19.98
CA GLU A 6 -25.96 23.68 19.98
C GLU A 6 -25.05 22.95 18.98
N VAL A 7 -24.14 22.13 19.50
CA VAL A 7 -23.48 21.06 18.74
C VAL A 7 -24.16 19.76 19.14
N HIS A 8 -24.85 19.16 18.19
CA HIS A 8 -25.57 17.89 18.31
C HIS A 8 -24.56 16.75 18.56
N PRO A 9 -24.73 15.92 19.61
CA PRO A 9 -23.77 14.88 19.94
C PRO A 9 -24.08 13.62 19.11
N TYR A 10 -23.33 13.41 18.03
CA TYR A 10 -23.03 12.07 17.54
C TYR A 10 -21.59 11.76 17.91
N VAL A 11 -21.35 11.68 19.23
CA VAL A 11 -20.08 11.23 19.79
C VAL A 11 -20.20 9.72 19.88
N ASP A 12 -19.90 9.05 18.77
CA ASP A 12 -19.93 7.59 18.66
C ASP A 12 -18.85 7.00 19.59
N ASP A 13 -19.16 5.88 20.25
CA ASP A 13 -18.41 5.16 21.30
C ASP A 13 -17.00 4.65 20.88
N LEU A 14 -16.43 5.19 19.81
CA LEU A 14 -15.20 4.74 19.15
C LEU A 14 -13.89 5.25 19.77
N PHE A 15 -13.95 6.14 20.76
CA PHE A 15 -12.75 6.77 21.33
C PHE A 15 -12.18 6.08 22.59
N GLY A 16 -12.84 5.03 23.10
CA GLY A 16 -12.40 4.30 24.30
C GLY A 16 -11.59 3.03 24.05
N ASP A 17 -11.69 2.42 22.85
CA ASP A 17 -11.09 1.12 22.54
C ASP A 17 -9.99 1.30 21.48
N PRO A 18 -8.81 0.65 21.60
CA PRO A 18 -7.77 0.76 20.59
C PRO A 18 -8.33 0.33 19.21
N PRO A 19 -8.03 1.08 18.12
CA PRO A 19 -8.65 0.90 16.80
C PRO A 19 -8.67 -0.54 16.30
N VAL A 20 -7.67 -1.32 16.71
CA VAL A 20 -7.49 -2.72 16.35
C VAL A 20 -8.63 -3.61 16.86
N ARG A 21 -9.29 -3.30 17.99
CA ARG A 21 -10.29 -4.19 18.61
C ARG A 21 -11.61 -4.23 17.85
N TRP A 22 -12.26 -3.08 17.61
CA TRP A 22 -13.50 -3.06 16.84
C TRP A 22 -13.27 -3.42 15.38
N ALA A 23 -12.10 -3.06 14.82
CA ALA A 23 -11.77 -3.32 13.44
C ALA A 23 -11.38 -4.79 13.15
N THR A 24 -11.40 -5.68 14.16
CA THR A 24 -11.33 -7.15 13.98
C THR A 24 -12.69 -7.78 13.66
N ARG A 25 -13.79 -7.06 13.81
CA ARG A 25 -15.12 -7.59 13.49
C ARG A 25 -15.30 -7.58 11.97
N GLY A 26 -15.70 -8.72 11.41
CA GLY A 26 -15.93 -8.86 9.97
C GLY A 26 -14.63 -8.80 9.17
N GLU A 27 -13.65 -9.64 9.53
CA GLU A 27 -12.43 -9.84 8.73
C GLU A 27 -12.77 -10.37 7.33
N PHE A 28 -11.92 -10.03 6.35
CA PHE A 28 -12.03 -10.57 5.00
C PHE A 28 -11.88 -12.09 5.00
N SER A 29 -12.54 -12.74 4.06
CA SER A 29 -12.51 -14.21 3.90
C SER A 29 -11.08 -14.78 3.83
N ALA A 30 -10.14 -14.03 3.22
CA ALA A 30 -8.76 -14.44 3.02
C ALA A 30 -7.90 -14.53 4.31
N VAL A 31 -8.37 -13.97 5.44
CA VAL A 31 -7.62 -13.99 6.71
C VAL A 31 -7.52 -15.41 7.26
N GLY A 32 -8.64 -16.13 7.30
CA GLY A 32 -8.75 -17.51 7.81
C GLY A 32 -8.69 -18.60 6.74
N ALA A 33 -8.58 -18.23 5.46
CA ALA A 33 -8.50 -19.19 4.36
C ALA A 33 -7.24 -20.06 4.47
N PRO A 34 -7.33 -21.37 4.14
CA PRO A 34 -6.16 -22.24 4.11
C PRO A 34 -5.14 -21.75 3.10
N LEU A 35 -3.86 -21.81 3.46
CA LEU A 35 -2.77 -21.44 2.57
C LEU A 35 -2.38 -22.62 1.67
N PRO A 36 -1.94 -22.35 0.42
CA PRO A 36 -1.37 -23.39 -0.42
C PRO A 36 -0.11 -24.01 0.22
N ALA A 37 0.26 -25.21 -0.21
CA ALA A 37 1.52 -25.83 0.22
C ALA A 37 2.72 -24.93 -0.13
N GLY A 38 3.70 -24.85 0.77
CA GLY A 38 4.86 -23.99 0.59
C GLY A 38 4.59 -22.50 0.78
N TRP A 39 3.52 -22.15 1.52
CA TRP A 39 3.21 -20.80 1.96
C TRP A 39 3.07 -20.73 3.48
N ARG A 40 3.52 -19.61 4.04
CA ARG A 40 3.30 -19.23 5.43
C ARG A 40 2.59 -17.89 5.50
N GLY A 41 1.96 -17.62 6.62
CA GLY A 41 1.30 -16.35 6.86
C GLY A 41 1.20 -16.02 8.33
N ALA A 42 1.01 -14.75 8.62
CA ALA A 42 0.80 -14.23 9.95
C ALA A 42 -0.21 -13.09 9.92
N THR A 43 -0.98 -12.95 11.00
CA THR A 43 -1.83 -11.78 11.23
C THR A 43 -1.27 -11.03 12.42
N ARG A 44 -1.03 -9.72 12.29
CA ARG A 44 -0.51 -8.88 13.37
C ARG A 44 -1.08 -7.46 13.25
N GLY A 45 -1.71 -6.98 14.31
CA GLY A 45 -2.34 -5.65 14.27
C GLY A 45 -3.40 -5.58 13.18
N ALA A 46 -3.27 -4.63 12.25
CA ALA A 46 -4.22 -4.42 11.15
C ALA A 46 -3.93 -5.27 9.90
N TRP A 47 -2.77 -5.92 9.84
CA TRP A 47 -2.25 -6.48 8.60
C TRP A 47 -2.14 -8.00 8.65
N VAL A 48 -2.34 -8.59 7.49
CA VAL A 48 -2.05 -9.98 7.19
C VAL A 48 -0.86 -10.04 6.24
N ASP A 49 0.06 -10.95 6.51
CA ASP A 49 1.23 -11.26 5.69
C ASP A 49 1.10 -12.66 5.09
N ARG A 50 1.54 -12.82 3.84
CA ARG A 50 1.55 -14.07 3.08
C ARG A 50 2.87 -14.19 2.32
N ARG A 51 3.58 -15.30 2.56
CA ARG A 51 4.93 -15.54 2.01
C ARG A 51 5.09 -16.94 1.45
N PRO A 52 5.67 -17.07 0.25
CA PRO A 52 6.14 -18.33 -0.26
C PRO A 52 7.44 -18.78 0.43
N ASP A 53 7.56 -20.07 0.68
CA ASP A 53 8.80 -20.67 1.18
C ASP A 53 9.93 -20.56 0.14
N GLY A 54 11.17 -20.35 0.62
CA GLY A 54 12.35 -20.28 -0.23
C GLY A 54 12.47 -19.02 -1.11
N VAL A 55 11.59 -18.03 -0.94
CA VAL A 55 11.74 -16.71 -1.57
C VAL A 55 12.42 -15.75 -0.61
N GLU A 56 13.58 -15.24 -1.03
CA GLU A 56 14.33 -14.21 -0.30
C GLU A 56 14.04 -12.84 -0.92
N LEU A 57 13.55 -11.93 -0.08
CA LEU A 57 13.27 -10.55 -0.47
C LEU A 57 14.54 -9.69 -0.31
N PRO A 58 14.83 -8.77 -1.25
CA PRO A 58 15.86 -7.76 -1.01
C PRO A 58 15.45 -6.85 0.15
N HIS A 59 16.42 -6.23 0.82
CA HIS A 59 16.12 -5.27 1.92
C HIS A 59 15.33 -4.04 1.46
N GLN A 60 15.40 -3.70 0.18
CA GLN A 60 14.72 -2.56 -0.43
C GLN A 60 14.46 -2.84 -1.90
N GLY A 61 13.42 -2.23 -2.45
CA GLY A 61 13.05 -2.38 -3.86
C GLY A 61 11.79 -1.62 -4.22
N TRP A 62 11.34 -1.84 -5.44
CA TRP A 62 10.05 -1.35 -5.93
C TRP A 62 8.95 -2.28 -5.43
N LYS A 63 7.98 -1.73 -4.69
CA LYS A 63 6.79 -2.42 -4.22
C LYS A 63 5.55 -1.86 -4.88
N ILE A 64 4.53 -2.71 -5.00
CA ILE A 64 3.25 -2.36 -5.59
C ILE A 64 2.23 -2.22 -4.48
N HIS A 65 1.57 -1.07 -4.40
CA HIS A 65 0.42 -0.86 -3.56
C HIS A 65 -0.85 -0.99 -4.40
N VAL A 66 -1.85 -1.67 -3.83
CA VAL A 66 -3.17 -1.81 -4.43
C VAL A 66 -4.14 -1.02 -3.57
N SER A 67 -4.96 -0.17 -4.18
CA SER A 67 -6.08 0.49 -3.51
C SER A 67 -7.41 -0.18 -3.82
N ALA A 68 -8.39 -0.02 -2.95
CA ALA A 68 -9.75 -0.50 -3.16
C ALA A 68 -10.74 0.34 -2.37
N TYR A 69 -11.99 0.35 -2.82
CA TYR A 69 -13.12 0.76 -2.01
C TYR A 69 -13.69 -0.45 -1.25
N THR A 70 -14.48 -0.20 -0.22
CA THR A 70 -15.03 -1.28 0.61
C THR A 70 -16.01 -2.18 -0.14
N ASP A 71 -16.67 -1.67 -1.17
CA ASP A 71 -17.62 -2.40 -2.02
C ASP A 71 -16.93 -3.38 -3.00
N ASN A 72 -15.70 -3.11 -3.42
CA ASN A 72 -14.92 -3.99 -4.30
C ASN A 72 -13.73 -4.70 -3.63
N ALA A 73 -13.46 -4.43 -2.35
CA ALA A 73 -12.29 -4.95 -1.65
C ALA A 73 -12.18 -6.48 -1.65
N GLU A 74 -13.26 -7.23 -1.40
CA GLU A 74 -13.23 -8.71 -1.43
C GLU A 74 -12.86 -9.23 -2.83
N HIS A 75 -13.39 -8.62 -3.89
CA HIS A 75 -13.07 -9.01 -5.27
C HIS A 75 -11.60 -8.72 -5.60
N VAL A 76 -11.14 -7.50 -5.33
CA VAL A 76 -9.74 -7.11 -5.56
C VAL A 76 -8.80 -8.01 -4.76
N LEU A 77 -9.10 -8.27 -3.49
CA LEU A 77 -8.32 -9.15 -2.63
C LEU A 77 -8.24 -10.57 -3.20
N ALA A 78 -9.35 -11.13 -3.64
CA ALA A 78 -9.38 -12.48 -4.21
C ALA A 78 -8.53 -12.58 -5.50
N VAL A 79 -8.67 -11.62 -6.41
CA VAL A 79 -7.90 -11.58 -7.67
C VAL A 79 -6.40 -11.45 -7.40
N VAL A 80 -6.01 -10.48 -6.58
CA VAL A 80 -4.60 -10.23 -6.25
C VAL A 80 -3.99 -11.39 -5.46
N THR A 81 -4.72 -11.96 -4.50
CA THR A 81 -4.28 -13.14 -3.73
C THR A 81 -4.04 -14.34 -4.66
N GLY A 82 -4.98 -14.62 -5.57
CA GLY A 82 -4.84 -15.69 -6.55
C GLY A 82 -3.61 -15.50 -7.45
N TYR A 83 -3.40 -14.28 -7.94
CA TYR A 83 -2.21 -13.91 -8.70
C TYR A 83 -0.91 -14.16 -7.90
N CYS A 84 -0.83 -13.62 -6.67
CA CYS A 84 0.35 -13.77 -5.83
C CYS A 84 0.65 -15.23 -5.48
N PHE A 85 -0.37 -16.04 -5.22
CA PHE A 85 -0.20 -17.48 -4.98
C PHE A 85 0.37 -18.21 -6.19
N PHE A 86 -0.14 -17.91 -7.39
CA PHE A 86 0.34 -18.51 -8.63
C PHE A 86 1.78 -18.08 -8.97
N HIS A 87 2.08 -16.79 -8.85
CA HIS A 87 3.38 -16.22 -9.22
C HIS A 87 4.42 -16.18 -8.09
N ARG A 88 4.08 -16.69 -6.90
CA ARG A 88 4.96 -16.71 -5.72
C ARG A 88 5.47 -15.32 -5.30
N VAL A 89 4.57 -14.34 -5.28
CA VAL A 89 4.88 -12.97 -4.86
C VAL A 89 4.50 -12.79 -3.39
N THR A 90 5.42 -12.32 -2.55
CA THR A 90 5.12 -11.97 -1.16
C THR A 90 4.18 -10.77 -1.11
N PHE A 91 3.16 -10.80 -0.24
CA PHE A 91 2.22 -9.70 -0.13
C PHE A 91 1.62 -9.55 1.27
N THR A 92 1.13 -8.35 1.56
CA THR A 92 0.37 -8.01 2.76
C THR A 92 -0.95 -7.36 2.39
N PHE A 93 -1.94 -7.42 3.28
CA PHE A 93 -3.23 -6.77 3.11
C PHE A 93 -3.88 -6.39 4.44
N LEU A 94 -4.76 -5.38 4.43
CA LEU A 94 -5.58 -5.05 5.59
C LEU A 94 -6.60 -6.13 5.85
N ARG A 95 -6.71 -6.57 7.11
CA ARG A 95 -7.51 -7.75 7.44
C ARG A 95 -9.03 -7.53 7.45
N SER A 96 -9.53 -6.30 7.41
CA SER A 96 -10.98 -6.03 7.45
C SER A 96 -11.40 -4.78 6.67
N PRO A 97 -12.68 -4.70 6.23
CA PRO A 97 -13.25 -3.50 5.61
C PRO A 97 -13.17 -2.27 6.53
N ALA A 98 -13.37 -2.48 7.85
CA ALA A 98 -13.26 -1.44 8.86
C ALA A 98 -11.87 -0.78 8.87
N LEU A 99 -10.79 -1.57 8.74
CA LEU A 99 -9.43 -1.05 8.63
C LEU A 99 -9.18 -0.37 7.29
N LEU A 100 -9.73 -0.88 6.19
CA LEU A 100 -9.65 -0.23 4.89
C LEU A 100 -10.27 1.18 4.91
N GLU A 101 -11.39 1.36 5.60
CA GLU A 101 -12.03 2.67 5.77
C GLU A 101 -11.11 3.69 6.47
N THR A 102 -10.27 3.24 7.41
CA THR A 102 -9.28 4.12 8.06
C THR A 102 -8.17 4.60 7.12
N GLN A 103 -7.99 3.94 5.98
CA GLN A 103 -7.01 4.38 4.97
C GLN A 103 -7.55 5.48 4.06
N LYS A 104 -8.82 5.89 4.20
CA LYS A 104 -9.33 7.04 3.45
C LYS A 104 -8.51 8.28 3.81
N PRO A 105 -8.18 9.17 2.85
CA PRO A 105 -7.32 10.33 3.11
C PRO A 105 -7.76 11.24 4.28
N ARG A 106 -9.06 11.26 4.61
CA ARG A 106 -9.61 11.99 5.75
C ARG A 106 -9.27 11.39 7.13
N TYR A 107 -8.86 10.13 7.18
CA TYR A 107 -8.61 9.36 8.41
C TYR A 107 -7.19 8.78 8.49
N ALA A 108 -6.48 8.70 7.35
CA ALA A 108 -5.14 8.13 7.30
C ALA A 108 -4.09 9.07 7.90
N SER A 109 -3.09 8.51 8.60
CA SER A 109 -1.84 9.22 8.85
C SER A 109 -1.20 9.61 7.52
N ARG A 110 -0.49 10.75 7.49
CA ARG A 110 0.37 11.11 6.35
C ARG A 110 1.23 9.87 6.02
N GLY A 111 1.31 9.46 4.75
CA GLY A 111 2.09 8.28 4.37
C GLY A 111 1.31 7.03 3.94
N ALA A 112 0.18 6.69 4.57
CA ALA A 112 -0.49 5.39 4.40
C ALA A 112 -1.84 5.44 3.67
N GLY A 113 -2.35 6.65 3.40
CA GLY A 113 -3.68 6.84 2.83
C GLY A 113 -3.86 6.17 1.46
N GLY A 114 -4.85 5.27 1.37
CA GLY A 114 -5.29 4.60 0.15
C GLY A 114 -4.76 3.17 -0.04
N THR A 115 -3.76 2.72 0.73
CA THR A 115 -3.16 1.39 0.53
C THR A 115 -4.00 0.29 1.18
N PHE A 116 -4.53 -0.62 0.37
CA PHE A 116 -5.24 -1.82 0.83
C PHE A 116 -4.31 -3.04 0.91
N MET A 117 -3.51 -3.26 -0.13
CA MET A 117 -2.54 -4.35 -0.22
C MET A 117 -1.17 -3.83 -0.62
N THR A 118 -0.12 -4.56 -0.25
CA THR A 118 1.26 -4.32 -0.70
C THR A 118 1.86 -5.61 -1.23
N LEU A 119 2.42 -5.59 -2.43
CA LEU A 119 3.15 -6.69 -3.04
C LEU A 119 4.63 -6.35 -3.08
N TYR A 120 5.47 -7.36 -2.89
CA TYR A 120 6.93 -7.25 -2.85
C TYR A 120 7.56 -8.14 -3.94
N PRO A 121 7.59 -7.68 -5.20
CA PRO A 121 8.37 -8.34 -6.25
C PRO A 121 9.86 -8.39 -5.86
N VAL A 122 10.54 -9.47 -6.21
CA VAL A 122 11.95 -9.70 -5.84
C VAL A 122 12.93 -8.85 -6.66
N ASP A 123 12.55 -8.48 -7.88
CA ASP A 123 13.38 -7.73 -8.83
C ASP A 123 12.52 -6.94 -9.86
N GLU A 124 13.19 -6.24 -10.78
CA GLU A 124 12.52 -5.42 -11.80
C GLU A 124 11.69 -6.24 -12.81
N PRO A 125 12.17 -7.40 -13.32
CA PRO A 125 11.33 -8.26 -14.16
C PRO A 125 10.06 -8.75 -13.46
N ALA A 126 10.15 -9.14 -12.18
CA ALA A 126 8.97 -9.53 -11.41
C ALA A 126 8.02 -8.34 -11.20
N LEU A 127 8.54 -7.13 -10.98
CA LEU A 127 7.73 -5.91 -10.89
C LEU A 127 6.94 -5.67 -12.19
N GLU A 128 7.61 -5.70 -13.33
CA GLU A 128 6.99 -5.51 -14.65
C GLU A 128 5.89 -6.55 -14.89
N GLN A 129 6.19 -7.83 -14.66
CA GLN A 129 5.21 -8.90 -14.80
C GLN A 129 3.98 -8.69 -13.90
N CYS A 130 4.19 -8.27 -12.64
CA CYS A 130 3.10 -7.97 -11.72
C CYS A 130 2.24 -6.82 -12.22
N LEU A 131 2.86 -5.72 -12.64
CA LEU A 131 2.15 -4.52 -13.08
C LEU A 131 1.30 -4.78 -14.33
N ASP A 132 1.85 -5.40 -15.36
CA ASP A 132 1.09 -5.66 -16.59
C ASP A 132 -0.03 -6.69 -16.38
N SER A 133 0.24 -7.76 -15.63
CA SER A 133 -0.75 -8.81 -15.39
C SER A 133 -1.90 -8.30 -14.51
N LEU A 134 -1.59 -7.59 -13.43
CA LEU A 134 -2.60 -7.08 -12.51
C LEU A 134 -3.38 -5.90 -13.11
N ASP A 135 -2.77 -5.07 -13.97
CA ASP A 135 -3.51 -4.01 -14.69
C ASP A 135 -4.62 -4.61 -15.57
N ALA A 136 -4.33 -5.73 -16.25
CA ALA A 136 -5.33 -6.46 -17.02
C ALA A 136 -6.39 -7.12 -16.10
N LEU A 137 -5.97 -7.82 -15.04
CA LEU A 137 -6.86 -8.56 -14.15
C LEU A 137 -7.78 -7.64 -13.32
N LEU A 138 -7.32 -6.43 -13.01
CA LEU A 138 -8.05 -5.42 -12.22
C LEU A 138 -8.65 -4.32 -13.11
N SER A 139 -8.74 -4.56 -14.42
CA SER A 139 -9.30 -3.57 -15.35
C SER A 139 -10.72 -3.16 -14.94
N GLY A 140 -10.95 -1.86 -14.86
CA GLY A 140 -12.23 -1.28 -14.44
C GLY A 140 -12.47 -1.26 -12.93
N GLN A 141 -11.58 -1.83 -12.11
CA GLN A 141 -11.72 -1.77 -10.65
C GLN A 141 -11.31 -0.38 -10.12
N PRO A 142 -12.22 0.34 -9.43
CA PRO A 142 -11.90 1.63 -8.86
C PRO A 142 -11.14 1.50 -7.53
N GLY A 143 -10.43 2.56 -7.16
CA GLY A 143 -9.81 2.70 -5.84
C GLY A 143 -9.43 4.14 -5.57
N PRO A 144 -9.29 4.54 -4.29
CA PRO A 144 -8.84 5.88 -3.95
C PRO A 144 -7.37 6.08 -4.38
N PRO A 145 -6.95 7.33 -4.65
CA PRO A 145 -5.55 7.62 -4.93
C PRO A 145 -4.66 7.38 -3.72
N VAL A 146 -3.49 6.76 -3.96
CA VAL A 146 -2.40 6.66 -2.99
C VAL A 146 -1.45 7.83 -3.21
N VAL A 147 -1.49 8.82 -2.32
CA VAL A 147 -0.94 10.17 -2.54
C VAL A 147 0.58 10.19 -2.76
N ASN A 148 1.31 9.27 -2.12
CA ASN A 148 2.77 9.28 -2.09
C ASN A 148 3.41 8.34 -3.11
N ASP A 149 2.61 7.77 -4.01
CA ASP A 149 3.07 6.73 -4.92
C ASP A 149 2.87 7.13 -6.39
N LEU A 150 3.61 6.46 -7.25
CA LEU A 150 3.43 6.56 -8.69
C LEU A 150 2.22 5.73 -9.11
N ARG A 151 1.18 6.36 -9.63
CA ARG A 151 0.03 5.62 -10.20
C ARG A 151 0.48 4.84 -11.43
N TRP A 152 0.13 3.57 -11.49
CA TRP A 152 0.27 2.74 -12.67
C TRP A 152 -0.99 2.85 -13.54
N ARG A 153 -0.85 3.52 -14.69
CA ARG A 153 -1.93 3.73 -15.67
C ARG A 153 -3.23 4.24 -14.99
N SER A 154 -4.37 3.65 -15.32
CA SER A 154 -5.69 4.05 -14.82
C SER A 154 -6.23 3.16 -13.70
N GLY A 155 -5.62 2.00 -13.47
CA GLY A 155 -6.07 1.02 -12.48
C GLY A 155 -5.80 1.42 -11.03
N PRO A 156 -6.10 0.50 -10.08
CA PRO A 156 -5.91 0.69 -8.64
C PRO A 156 -4.47 0.41 -8.18
N LEU A 157 -3.51 0.39 -9.11
CA LEU A 157 -2.13 0.02 -8.85
C LEU A 157 -1.24 1.26 -8.70
N TYR A 158 -0.35 1.20 -7.71
CA TYR A 158 0.56 2.27 -7.35
C TYR A 158 1.93 1.68 -7.04
N VAL A 159 3.01 2.43 -7.30
CA VAL A 159 4.38 1.94 -7.15
C VAL A 159 5.21 2.89 -6.30
N ARG A 160 5.99 2.32 -5.39
CA ARG A 160 6.93 3.07 -4.55
C ARG A 160 8.24 2.31 -4.40
N TYR A 161 9.36 3.02 -4.40
CA TYR A 161 10.63 2.47 -3.93
C TYR A 161 10.72 2.63 -2.42
N GLY A 162 11.10 1.59 -1.69
CA GLY A 162 11.28 1.69 -0.24
C GLY A 162 11.84 0.44 0.40
N ALA A 163 11.94 0.47 1.72
CA ALA A 163 12.37 -0.69 2.48
C ALA A 163 11.31 -1.80 2.37
N PHE A 164 11.78 -3.02 2.20
CA PHE A 164 10.96 -4.21 2.40
C PHE A 164 11.04 -4.55 3.88
N PRO A 165 9.93 -4.98 4.49
CA PRO A 165 9.99 -5.28 5.90
C PRO A 165 10.91 -6.50 6.12
N GLU A 166 11.55 -6.61 7.28
CA GLU A 166 12.21 -7.87 7.62
C GLU A 166 11.14 -8.95 7.86
N PRO A 167 11.42 -10.24 7.66
CA PRO A 167 10.46 -11.32 7.89
C PRO A 167 9.73 -11.22 9.25
N GLU A 168 10.39 -10.71 10.28
CA GLU A 168 9.86 -10.49 11.62
C GLU A 168 9.02 -9.20 11.76
N GLN A 169 9.11 -8.29 10.78
CA GLN A 169 8.62 -6.90 10.83
C GLN A 169 7.54 -6.52 9.79
N HIS A 170 7.13 -7.38 8.84
CA HIS A 170 6.09 -7.10 7.78
C HIS A 170 4.67 -6.82 8.28
N CYS A 171 4.55 -6.59 9.57
CA CYS A 171 3.32 -6.55 10.32
C CYS A 171 3.22 -5.28 11.17
N ARG A 172 4.18 -4.38 11.04
CA ARG A 172 4.06 -3.03 11.55
C ARG A 172 3.28 -2.21 10.53
N PRO A 173 2.40 -1.28 10.96
CA PRO A 173 1.96 -0.24 10.07
C PRO A 173 3.20 0.36 9.44
N GLU A 174 3.14 0.61 8.13
CA GLU A 174 4.08 1.51 7.50
C GLU A 174 3.89 2.87 8.21
N THR A 175 4.57 3.11 9.33
CA THR A 175 4.54 4.38 10.04
C THR A 175 5.55 5.33 9.41
N ASP A 176 5.26 6.64 9.49
CA ASP A 176 6.17 7.72 9.07
C ASP A 176 7.46 7.80 9.92
N GLU A 177 7.69 6.86 10.83
CA GLU A 177 8.99 6.72 11.46
C GLU A 177 9.98 6.21 10.41
N PRO A 178 11.09 6.93 10.18
CA PRO A 178 12.14 6.39 9.33
C PRO A 178 12.51 5.02 9.90
N LEU A 179 12.41 3.98 9.07
CA LEU A 179 13.14 2.75 9.31
C LEU A 179 14.61 3.17 9.37
N LEU A 180 15.10 3.43 10.59
CA LEU A 180 16.50 3.64 10.88
C LEU A 180 17.17 2.32 10.49
N GLY A 181 17.66 2.26 9.26
CA GLY A 181 18.24 1.05 8.69
C GLY A 181 19.32 0.52 9.63
N PRO A 182 19.23 -0.72 10.11
CA PRO A 182 20.32 -1.27 10.88
C PRO A 182 21.40 -1.81 9.94
N ARG A 183 22.62 -1.33 10.19
CA ARG A 183 23.93 -1.94 10.02
C ARG A 183 24.22 -2.68 8.71
N ARG A 184 24.97 -1.97 7.86
CA ARG A 184 26.13 -2.43 7.10
C ARG A 184 26.25 -3.96 6.98
N THR A 185 25.76 -4.49 5.86
CA THR A 185 26.49 -5.51 5.09
C THR A 185 25.95 -5.53 3.67
N TYR A 186 26.83 -5.19 2.72
CA TYR A 186 26.69 -5.17 1.25
C TYR A 186 25.70 -4.16 0.65
N GLY A 187 26.28 -3.09 0.07
CA GLY A 187 25.56 -1.99 -0.59
C GLY A 187 25.09 -0.92 0.40
N ALA A 188 25.21 0.36 0.04
CA ALA A 188 24.65 1.43 0.85
C ALA A 188 23.11 1.35 0.79
N LEU A 189 22.45 0.80 1.80
CA LEU A 189 20.99 0.91 1.95
C LEU A 189 20.58 2.38 1.85
N ARG A 190 19.49 2.66 1.12
CA ARG A 190 19.02 4.03 0.90
C ARG A 190 18.00 4.39 1.96
N PRO A 191 18.06 5.60 2.55
CA PRO A 191 17.03 6.04 3.48
C PRO A 191 15.64 6.01 2.82
N ASP A 192 14.68 5.29 3.42
CA ASP A 192 13.27 5.33 3.04
C ASP A 192 12.64 6.60 3.64
N VAL A 193 12.87 7.74 2.99
CA VAL A 193 12.33 9.04 3.40
C VAL A 193 10.94 9.20 2.80
N ARG A 194 9.92 9.18 3.66
CA ARG A 194 8.54 9.40 3.24
C ARG A 194 8.28 10.89 3.07
N ARG A 195 7.93 11.26 1.85
CA ARG A 195 7.62 12.64 1.46
C ARG A 195 6.11 12.77 1.23
N ALA A 196 5.61 14.00 1.29
CA ALA A 196 4.21 14.31 0.98
C ALA A 196 3.85 14.16 -0.51
N ALA A 197 4.82 13.77 -1.34
CA ALA A 197 4.66 13.51 -2.76
C ALA A 197 5.59 12.37 -3.17
N PHE A 198 5.19 11.60 -4.18
CA PHE A 198 6.04 10.57 -4.77
C PHE A 198 7.40 11.15 -5.22
N GLY A 199 8.45 10.40 -4.98
CA GLY A 199 9.81 10.72 -5.41
C GLY A 199 10.66 9.44 -5.47
N VAL A 200 11.57 9.40 -6.43
CA VAL A 200 12.56 8.32 -6.54
C VAL A 200 13.76 8.71 -5.66
N PRO A 201 14.18 7.86 -4.70
CA PRO A 201 15.36 8.15 -3.89
C PRO A 201 16.64 8.26 -4.72
N ASP A 202 17.57 9.10 -4.27
CA ASP A 202 18.83 9.32 -4.98
C ASP A 202 19.60 8.01 -5.21
N GLY A 203 19.93 7.75 -6.47
CA GLY A 203 20.68 6.57 -6.90
C GLY A 203 19.90 5.26 -6.83
N ALA A 204 18.56 5.30 -6.75
CA ALA A 204 17.71 4.16 -7.10
C ALA A 204 17.56 4.09 -8.63
N THR A 205 17.73 2.91 -9.20
CA THR A 205 17.47 2.67 -10.63
C THR A 205 15.96 2.68 -10.86
N VAL A 206 15.54 3.39 -11.90
CA VAL A 206 14.15 3.39 -12.36
C VAL A 206 14.00 2.32 -13.44
N PRO A 207 13.18 1.27 -13.22
CA PRO A 207 12.86 0.27 -14.22
C PRO A 207 12.26 0.93 -15.46
N ALA A 208 12.63 0.44 -16.65
CA ALA A 208 12.13 0.99 -17.91
C ALA A 208 10.58 0.97 -17.99
N VAL A 209 9.96 -0.06 -17.41
CA VAL A 209 8.48 -0.19 -17.33
C VAL A 209 7.82 1.02 -16.67
N LEU A 210 8.48 1.71 -15.73
CA LEU A 210 7.93 2.87 -15.01
C LEU A 210 8.09 4.20 -15.76
N ALA A 211 8.85 4.23 -16.87
CA ALA A 211 9.21 5.47 -17.55
C ALA A 211 7.98 6.26 -18.06
N GLU A 212 7.00 5.55 -18.63
CA GLU A 212 5.76 6.17 -19.13
C GLU A 212 4.94 6.77 -17.98
N ALA A 213 4.73 6.00 -16.91
CA ALA A 213 3.98 6.46 -15.73
C ALA A 213 4.62 7.71 -15.09
N LEU A 214 5.96 7.77 -15.06
CA LEU A 214 6.69 8.95 -14.59
C LEU A 214 6.46 10.17 -15.49
N ALA A 215 6.54 10.00 -16.81
CA ALA A 215 6.32 11.07 -17.77
C ALA A 215 4.88 11.64 -17.70
N ASP A 216 3.89 10.77 -17.52
CA ASP A 216 2.48 11.15 -17.35
C ASP A 216 2.27 11.97 -16.09
N ARG A 217 2.86 11.52 -14.97
CA ARG A 217 2.80 12.25 -13.69
C ARG A 217 3.39 13.65 -13.83
N ASP A 218 4.57 13.77 -14.42
CA ASP A 218 5.23 15.07 -14.59
C ASP A 218 4.39 16.03 -15.43
N THR A 219 3.71 15.50 -16.46
CA THR A 219 2.81 16.27 -17.30
C THR A 219 1.56 16.71 -16.54
N ALA A 220 0.99 15.84 -15.70
CA ALA A 220 -0.12 16.19 -14.82
C ALA A 220 0.28 17.28 -13.80
N GLY A 221 1.45 17.16 -13.17
CA GLY A 221 1.98 18.14 -12.23
C GLY A 221 2.15 19.53 -12.87
N ARG A 222 2.70 19.60 -14.09
CA ARG A 222 2.84 20.85 -14.86
C ARG A 222 1.50 21.50 -15.21
N ARG A 223 0.47 20.71 -15.54
CA ARG A 223 -0.88 21.23 -15.85
C ARG A 223 -1.57 21.82 -14.62
N THR A 224 -1.36 21.22 -13.44
CA THR A 224 -1.87 21.74 -12.17
C THR A 224 -1.17 23.04 -11.78
N ALA A 225 0.16 23.12 -11.93
CA ALA A 225 0.92 24.35 -11.66
C ALA A 225 0.44 25.53 -12.54
N ARG A 226 0.25 25.31 -13.85
CA ARG A 226 -0.25 26.35 -14.78
C ARG A 226 -1.68 26.82 -14.51
N ARG A 227 -2.49 26.09 -13.73
CA ARG A 227 -3.84 26.51 -13.32
C ARG A 227 -3.84 27.36 -12.05
N LEU A 228 -2.74 27.38 -11.30
CA LEU A 228 -2.61 28.08 -10.04
C LEU A 228 -1.88 29.43 -10.16
N ASP A 229 -1.46 29.83 -11.36
CA ASP A 229 -0.96 31.18 -11.64
C ASP A 229 -2.15 32.10 -11.95
N PRO A 230 -2.57 33.02 -11.05
CA PRO A 230 -3.49 34.08 -11.39
C PRO A 230 -2.71 35.22 -12.04
N TRP A 231 -3.29 35.79 -13.10
CA TRP A 231 -2.93 37.14 -13.55
C TRP A 231 -3.30 38.17 -12.49
#